data_AF-A0A536W2P7-F1
#
_entry.id   AF-A0A536W2P7-F1
#
_cell.length_a   1.000
_cell.length_b   1.000
_cell.length_c   1.000
_cell.angle_alpha   90.00
_cell.angle_beta   90.00
_cell.angle_gamma   90.00
#
_symmetry.space_group_name_H-M   'P 1'
#
loop_
_entity.id
_entity.type
_entity.pdbx_description
1 polymer ?
#
loop_
_entity_poly.entity_id
_entity_poly.type
_entity_poly.pdbx_seq_one_letter_code
_entity_poly.pdbx_strand_id
1 'polypeptide(L)'
;MDVQVEPIFAAAHERARKDRLPYFGALSPSDAYAVIKAVPNARLIDVRTRPEWDYVGHVPESSLLEWNAYPDGRRNPEFLPELRVKAPDP
;
A
#
# COMPACT_ATOMS: atom_id res chain seq x y z
N MET A 1 9.96 -2.10 22.53
CA MET A 1 8.77 -2.99 22.62
C MET A 1 8.61 -3.58 21.23
N ASP A 2 8.84 -4.88 21.09
CA ASP A 2 8.70 -5.55 19.80
C ASP A 2 7.22 -5.61 19.46
N VAL A 3 6.79 -4.73 18.54
CA VAL A 3 5.42 -4.76 18.02
C VAL A 3 5.26 -6.08 17.27
N GLN A 4 4.45 -6.98 17.82
CA GLN A 4 4.04 -8.20 17.15
C GLN A 4 3.07 -7.81 16.03
N VAL A 5 3.45 -8.04 14.78
CA VAL A 5 2.67 -7.64 13.59
C VAL A 5 1.72 -8.75 13.11
N GLU A 6 1.95 -9.98 13.58
CA GLU A 6 1.16 -11.16 13.28
C GLU A 6 -0.32 -11.00 13.69
N PRO A 7 -0.66 -10.47 14.89
CA PRO A 7 -2.05 -10.22 15.25
C PRO A 7 -2.72 -9.18 14.35
N ILE A 8 -1.97 -8.17 13.90
CA ILE A 8 -2.46 -7.13 12.99
C ILE A 8 -2.85 -7.76 11.65
N PHE A 9 -1.98 -8.60 11.08
CA PHE A 9 -2.27 -9.30 9.82
C PHE A 9 -3.41 -10.31 9.96
N ALA A 10 -3.50 -11.04 11.08
CA ALA A 10 -4.61 -11.95 11.34
C ALA A 10 -5.96 -11.21 11.36
N ALA A 11 -6.04 -10.08 12.06
CA ALA A 11 -7.25 -9.25 12.10
C ALA A 11 -7.58 -8.63 10.73
N ALA A 12 -6.58 -8.23 9.94
CA ALA A 12 -6.77 -7.73 8.58
C ALA A 12 -7.32 -8.80 7.63
N HIS A 13 -6.86 -10.04 7.79
CA HIS A 13 -7.32 -11.18 7.01
C HIS A 13 -8.75 -11.59 7.39
N GLU A 14 -9.08 -11.60 8.69
CA GLU A 14 -10.45 -11.86 9.16
C GLU A 14 -11.44 -10.83 8.60
N ARG A 15 -11.09 -9.53 8.63
CA ARG A 15 -11.90 -8.47 8.00
C ARG A 15 -12.11 -8.73 6.51
N ALA A 16 -11.05 -9.03 5.77
CA ALA A 16 -11.15 -9.31 4.34
C ALA A 16 -12.09 -10.49 4.05
N ARG A 17 -12.03 -11.56 4.85
CA ARG A 17 -12.94 -12.71 4.72
C ARG A 17 -14.38 -12.37 5.07
N LYS A 18 -14.59 -11.67 6.19
CA LYS A 18 -15.91 -11.25 6.67
C LYS A 18 -16.63 -10.38 5.63
N ASP A 19 -15.90 -9.45 5.04
CA ASP A 19 -16.42 -8.49 4.07
C ASP A 19 -16.33 -9.00 2.61
N ARG A 20 -15.83 -10.24 2.41
CA ARG A 20 -15.67 -10.92 1.12
C ARG A 20 -14.89 -10.08 0.10
N LEU A 21 -13.81 -9.45 0.55
CA LEU A 21 -12.98 -8.58 -0.28
C LEU A 21 -12.14 -9.40 -1.27
N PRO A 22 -11.90 -8.91 -2.50
CA PRO A 22 -11.13 -9.62 -3.51
C PRO A 22 -9.61 -9.51 -3.31
N TYR A 23 -9.14 -9.10 -2.12
CA TYR A 23 -7.74 -8.87 -1.80
C TYR A 23 -7.39 -9.37 -0.40
N PHE A 24 -6.09 -9.59 -0.17
CA PHE A 24 -5.57 -10.48 0.89
C PHE A 24 -5.80 -10.00 2.32
N GLY A 25 -5.81 -8.68 2.55
CA GLY A 25 -5.99 -8.11 3.88
C GLY A 25 -6.60 -6.71 3.80
N ALA A 26 -7.31 -6.34 4.86
CA ALA A 26 -7.92 -5.01 4.99
C ALA A 26 -7.38 -4.33 6.25
N LEU A 27 -6.15 -3.82 6.21
CA LEU A 27 -5.55 -3.06 7.32
C LEU A 27 -6.33 -1.76 7.57
N SER A 28 -6.47 -1.37 8.83
CA SER A 28 -6.93 -0.01 9.16
C SER A 28 -5.76 0.97 9.01
N PRO A 29 -6.00 2.29 8.97
CA PRO A 29 -4.92 3.27 8.96
C PRO A 29 -3.95 3.12 10.15
N SER A 30 -4.47 2.84 11.35
CA SER A 30 -3.64 2.59 12.53
C SER A 30 -2.82 1.31 12.41
N ASP A 31 -3.39 0.25 11.84
CA ASP A 31 -2.67 -1.02 11.61
C ASP A 31 -1.54 -0.83 10.61
N ALA A 32 -1.81 -0.17 9.48
CA ALA A 32 -0.82 0.10 8.45
C ALA A 32 0.33 0.94 9.01
N TYR A 33 0.02 1.97 9.79
CA TYR A 33 1.04 2.77 10.47
C TYR A 33 1.88 1.94 11.45
N ALA A 34 1.23 1.10 12.28
CA ALA A 34 1.95 0.23 13.21
C ALA A 34 2.89 -0.74 12.48
N VAL A 35 2.47 -1.34 11.37
CA VAL A 35 3.31 -2.22 10.54
C VAL A 35 4.51 -1.46 9.96
N ILE A 36 4.29 -0.27 9.36
CA ILE A 36 5.38 0.55 8.79
C ILE A 36 6.40 0.94 9.85
N LYS A 37 5.97 1.20 11.10
CA LYS A 37 6.87 1.52 12.22
C LYS A 37 7.60 0.30 12.78
N ALA A 38 7.00 -0.88 12.70
CA ALA A 38 7.49 -2.09 13.34
C ALA A 38 8.39 -2.94 12.45
N VAL A 39 8.10 -3.01 11.14
CA VAL A 39 8.76 -3.93 10.22
C VAL A 39 9.85 -3.19 9.45
N PRO A 40 11.14 -3.54 9.65
CA PRO A 40 12.20 -3.02 8.81
C PRO A 40 11.90 -3.32 7.34
N ASN A 41 12.03 -2.31 6.48
CA ASN A 41 11.77 -2.41 5.04
C ASN A 41 10.29 -2.55 4.62
N ALA A 42 9.31 -2.42 5.52
CA ALA A 42 7.93 -2.24 5.09
C ALA A 42 7.78 -0.94 4.29
N ARG A 43 7.02 -1.00 3.18
CA ARG A 43 6.82 0.12 2.26
C ARG A 43 5.34 0.34 2.02
N LEU A 44 4.91 1.60 2.01
CA LEU A 44 3.57 2.00 1.59
C LEU A 44 3.63 2.50 0.15
N ILE A 45 2.85 1.89 -0.74
CA ILE A 45 2.77 2.28 -2.15
C ILE A 45 1.45 3.02 -2.37
N ASP A 46 1.50 4.29 -2.76
CA ASP A 46 0.32 5.06 -3.15
C ASP A 46 0.10 4.88 -4.65
N VAL A 47 -0.96 4.13 -4.99
CA VAL A 47 -1.25 3.72 -6.37
C VAL A 47 -2.18 4.65 -7.14
N ARG A 48 -2.55 5.77 -6.51
CA ARG A 48 -3.38 6.82 -7.10
C ARG A 48 -2.64 7.57 -8.21
N THR A 49 -3.33 8.48 -8.86
CA THR A 49 -2.77 9.29 -9.94
C THR A 49 -2.02 10.51 -9.42
N ARG A 50 -1.13 11.07 -10.24
CA ARG A 50 -0.38 12.28 -9.94
C ARG A 50 -1.27 13.47 -9.57
N PRO A 51 -2.38 13.77 -10.27
CA PRO A 51 -3.29 14.82 -9.82
C PRO A 51 -3.86 14.58 -8.42
N GLU A 52 -4.15 13.34 -8.04
CA GLU A 52 -4.65 13.04 -6.69
C GLU A 52 -3.58 13.35 -5.63
N TRP A 53 -2.31 13.04 -5.89
CA TRP A 53 -1.21 13.41 -5.00
C TRP A 53 -1.04 14.93 -4.91
N ASP A 54 -1.07 15.63 -6.04
CA ASP A 54 -0.82 17.08 -6.10
C ASP A 54 -1.95 17.89 -5.44
N TYR A 55 -3.20 17.47 -5.60
CA TYR A 55 -4.37 18.22 -5.11
C TYR A 55 -4.93 17.75 -3.77
N VAL A 56 -4.84 16.45 -3.45
CA VAL A 56 -5.34 15.90 -2.17
C VAL A 56 -4.21 15.71 -1.16
N GLY A 57 -2.99 15.48 -1.64
CA GLY A 57 -1.85 15.07 -0.84
C GLY A 57 -1.70 13.56 -0.79
N HIS A 58 -0.60 13.11 -0.19
CA HIS A 58 -0.26 11.71 0.00
C HIS A 58 0.34 11.47 1.38
N VAL A 59 0.39 10.21 1.80
CA VAL A 59 1.04 9.84 3.07
C VAL A 59 2.54 10.15 2.95
N PRO A 60 3.16 10.84 3.91
CA PRO A 60 4.60 11.06 3.91
C PRO A 60 5.37 9.75 3.78
N GLU A 61 6.48 9.78 3.03
CA GLU A 61 7.37 8.62 2.80
C GLU A 61 6.72 7.46 2.01
N SER A 62 5.48 7.59 1.53
CA SER A 62 4.92 6.63 0.59
C SER A 62 5.64 6.70 -0.76
N SER A 63 5.80 5.54 -1.39
CA SER A 63 6.26 5.47 -2.77
C SER A 63 5.08 5.72 -3.70
N LEU A 64 5.17 6.82 -4.44
CA LEU A 64 4.17 7.22 -5.42
C LEU A 64 4.38 6.41 -6.72
N LEU A 65 3.37 5.65 -7.15
CA LEU A 65 3.43 4.82 -8.34
C LEU A 65 2.03 4.61 -8.93
N GLU A 66 1.71 5.28 -10.03
CA GLU A 66 0.37 5.21 -10.62
C GLU A 66 0.03 3.80 -11.13
N TRP A 67 -1.05 3.20 -10.63
CA TRP A 67 -1.59 1.95 -11.19
C TRP A 67 -2.32 2.19 -12.52
N ASN A 68 -3.03 3.32 -12.61
CA ASN A 68 -3.57 3.84 -13.85
C ASN A 68 -2.81 5.10 -14.22
N ALA A 69 -2.27 5.17 -15.44
CA ALA A 69 -1.53 6.31 -15.91
C ALA A 69 -2.48 7.50 -16.17
N TYR A 70 -2.14 8.67 -15.65
CA TYR A 70 -2.73 9.93 -16.07
C TYR A 70 -2.15 10.35 -17.45
N PRO A 71 -2.91 10.99 -18.36
CA PRO A 71 -4.30 11.48 -18.21
C PRO A 71 -5.40 10.53 -18.66
N ASP A 72 -5.04 9.48 -19.38
CA ASP A 72 -6.03 8.63 -20.07
C ASP A 72 -6.69 7.57 -19.17
N GLY A 73 -6.16 7.35 -17.96
CA GLY A 73 -6.69 6.40 -17.00
C GLY A 73 -6.46 4.93 -17.40
N ARG A 74 -5.61 4.67 -18.40
CA ARG A 74 -5.26 3.30 -18.81
C ARG A 74 -4.36 2.65 -17.75
N ARG A 75 -4.36 1.32 -17.66
CA ARG A 75 -3.40 0.60 -16.79
C ARG A 75 -1.98 0.99 -17.17
N ASN A 76 -1.16 1.34 -16.18
CA ASN A 76 0.25 1.63 -16.40
C ASN A 76 0.97 0.31 -16.80
N PRO A 77 1.44 0.15 -18.06
CA PRO A 77 2.13 -1.07 -18.47
C PRO A 77 3.48 -1.25 -17.76
N GLU A 78 4.08 -0.16 -17.27
CA GLU A 78 5.36 -0.15 -16.56
C GLU A 78 5.21 -0.30 -15.05
N PHE A 79 3.99 -0.52 -14.53
CA PHE A 79 3.75 -0.58 -13.09
C PHE A 79 4.63 -1.61 -12.38
N LEU A 80 4.73 -2.84 -12.90
CA LEU A 80 5.54 -3.89 -12.26
C LEU A 80 7.04 -3.59 -12.33
N PRO A 81 7.62 -3.19 -13.49
CA PRO A 81 8.99 -2.69 -13.56
C PRO A 81 9.28 -1.56 -12.56
N GLU A 82 8.44 -0.52 -12.50
CA GLU A 82 8.62 0.60 -11.59
C GLU A 82 8.46 0.20 -10.12
N LEU A 83 7.50 -0.69 -9.83
CA LEU A 83 7.31 -1.25 -8.50
C LEU A 83 8.56 -1.96 -8.02
N ARG A 84 9.21 -2.77 -8.86
CA ARG A 84 10.45 -3.47 -8.49
C ARG A 84 11.61 -2.52 -8.18
N VAL A 85 11.66 -1.36 -8.82
CA VAL A 85 12.65 -0.31 -8.51
C VAL A 85 12.33 0.37 -7.17
N LYS A 86 11.05 0.67 -6.92
CA LYS A 86 10.58 1.38 -5.72
C LYS A 86 10.44 0.48 -4.48
N ALA A 87 10.23 -0.81 -4.68
CA ALA A 87 10.06 -1.84 -3.68
C ALA A 87 10.73 -3.14 -4.16
N PRO A 88 12.07 -3.20 -4.13
CA PRO A 88 12.79 -4.42 -4.46
C PRO A 88 12.37 -5.55 -3.52
N ASP A 89 12.32 -6.78 -4.05
CA ASP A 89 12.16 -7.97 -3.23
C ASP A 89 13.31 -8.02 -2.19
N PRO A 90 13.01 -8.41 -0.94
CA PRO A 90 13.99 -8.44 0.15
C PRO A 90 15.14 -9.42 -0.08
#